data_AF-A0A7S2VAL4-F1
#
_entry.id   AF-A0A7S2VAL4-F1
#
_cell.length_a   1.000
_cell.length_b   1.000
_cell.length_c   1.000
_cell.angle_alpha   90.00
_cell.angle_beta   90.00
_cell.angle_gamma   90.00
#
_symmetry.space_group_name_H-M   'P 1'
#
loop_
_entity.id
_entity.type
_entity.pdbx_description
1 polymer ?
#
loop_
_entity_poly.entity_id
_entity_poly.type
_entity_poly.pdbx_seq_one_letter_code
_entity_poly.pdbx_strand_id
1 'polypeptide(L)'
;VDQGCTGGNPLLAFHFIHRYGLVDWADYPYEGQEGTCHAENSRRPLAAVKAWGIIQPNHEKHMELAIRYIGPIAVGLNGASRSFLSYTGGVFNEPSCKNGANHALLVVGYGQEVTKDGELVRYWIARNSWGVGWGEDGYVRIKRGNGRKGDPGICGISTNPSVALGGMLLRGEADILQEEGLHLQRNFEDPVYLYCSRVGLARRSACLRLGGWLFDHRAIVIGVVGLACMILTLFTLSIDYRRRRQRYLEKREKRLRVSRTVQGENTPLLLDDANEEYPHYT
;
A
#
# COMPACT_ATOMS: atom_id res chain seq x y z
N VAL A 1 19.29 10.36 -22.26
CA VAL A 1 17.81 10.13 -22.15
C VAL A 1 17.07 11.39 -22.56
N ASP A 2 17.46 12.53 -22.01
CA ASP A 2 16.96 13.85 -22.34
C ASP A 2 18.15 14.84 -22.33
N GLN A 3 17.95 16.10 -21.98
CA GLN A 3 18.96 17.17 -21.99
C GLN A 3 19.84 17.23 -20.71
N GLY A 4 20.07 16.08 -20.07
CA GLY A 4 20.98 15.95 -18.93
C GLY A 4 20.72 16.96 -17.80
N CYS A 5 21.75 17.74 -17.44
CA CYS A 5 21.65 18.72 -16.36
C CYS A 5 20.86 19.99 -16.74
N THR A 6 20.54 20.18 -18.02
CA THR A 6 19.78 21.37 -18.47
C THR A 6 18.27 21.20 -18.36
N GLY A 7 17.81 19.98 -18.06
CA GLY A 7 16.40 19.67 -17.78
C GLY A 7 15.95 18.37 -18.44
N GLY A 8 14.68 18.05 -18.24
CA GLY A 8 14.06 16.93 -18.92
C GLY A 8 12.61 16.66 -18.54
N ASN A 9 12.04 15.64 -19.17
CA ASN A 9 10.65 15.23 -19.04
C ASN A 9 10.54 13.81 -18.45
N PRO A 10 9.79 13.61 -17.34
CA PRO A 10 9.59 12.27 -16.75
C PRO A 10 9.08 11.20 -17.73
N LEU A 11 8.29 11.57 -18.74
CA LEU A 11 7.77 10.62 -19.73
C LEU A 11 8.88 10.02 -20.60
N LEU A 12 9.90 10.81 -20.94
CA LEU A 12 11.06 10.33 -21.69
C LEU A 12 11.93 9.42 -20.82
N ALA A 13 12.02 9.71 -19.52
CA ALA A 13 12.67 8.82 -18.56
C ALA A 13 11.94 7.48 -18.45
N PHE A 14 10.61 7.47 -18.35
CA PHE A 14 9.83 6.23 -18.33
C PHE A 14 9.95 5.44 -19.63
N HIS A 15 9.97 6.10 -20.78
CA HIS A 15 10.21 5.44 -22.07
C HIS A 15 11.59 4.76 -22.11
N PHE A 16 12.63 5.43 -21.59
CA PHE A 16 13.96 4.84 -21.48
C PHE A 16 13.95 3.60 -20.56
N ILE A 17 13.35 3.71 -19.37
CA ILE A 17 13.26 2.61 -18.39
C ILE A 17 12.45 1.43 -18.97
N HIS A 18 11.42 1.69 -19.77
CA HIS A 18 10.67 0.64 -20.45
C HIS A 18 11.55 -0.15 -21.43
N ARG A 19 12.38 0.57 -22.21
CA ARG A 19 13.19 -0.03 -23.28
C ARG A 19 14.46 -0.70 -22.79
N TYR A 20 15.11 -0.12 -21.78
CA TYR A 20 16.45 -0.53 -21.33
C TYR A 20 16.49 -0.96 -19.86
N GLY A 21 15.44 -0.71 -19.09
CA GLY A 21 15.42 -0.91 -17.66
C GLY A 21 16.11 0.21 -16.88
N LEU A 22 16.13 0.04 -15.56
CA LEU A 22 16.79 0.87 -14.57
C LEU A 22 17.81 0.02 -13.84
N VAL A 23 19.02 0.54 -13.64
CA VAL A 23 20.11 -0.13 -12.91
C VAL A 23 20.12 0.28 -11.44
N ASP A 24 20.83 -0.47 -10.62
CA ASP A 24 21.03 -0.10 -9.22
C ASP A 24 21.96 1.12 -9.09
N TRP A 25 21.83 1.85 -7.98
CA TRP A 25 22.70 2.98 -7.67
C TRP A 25 24.18 2.57 -7.55
N ALA A 26 24.47 1.40 -6.99
CA ALA A 26 25.83 0.89 -6.86
C ALA A 26 26.48 0.64 -8.23
N ASP A 27 25.69 0.25 -9.23
CA ASP A 27 26.13 -0.01 -10.61
C ASP A 27 26.32 1.28 -11.42
N TYR A 28 25.56 2.35 -11.10
CA TYR A 28 25.65 3.65 -11.78
C TYR A 28 25.42 4.81 -10.79
N PRO A 29 26.46 5.21 -10.03
CA PRO A 29 26.34 6.28 -9.04
C PRO A 29 26.05 7.65 -9.67
N TYR A 30 25.38 8.53 -8.91
CA TYR A 30 25.16 9.91 -9.34
C TYR A 30 26.40 10.78 -9.12
N GLU A 31 26.80 11.51 -10.17
CA GLU A 31 27.97 12.38 -10.13
C GLU A 31 27.62 13.88 -10.10
N GLY A 32 26.34 14.25 -10.21
CA GLY A 32 25.92 15.66 -10.22
C GLY A 32 26.23 16.43 -11.51
N GLN A 33 26.73 15.75 -12.54
CA GLN A 33 27.06 16.32 -13.84
C GLN A 33 26.76 15.34 -14.97
N GLU A 34 26.57 15.86 -16.19
CA GLU A 34 26.39 15.01 -17.36
C GLU A 34 27.73 14.40 -17.79
N GLY A 35 27.77 13.07 -17.88
CA GLY A 35 28.91 12.29 -18.34
C GLY A 35 28.58 11.46 -19.57
N THR A 36 29.55 10.68 -20.02
CA THR A 36 29.33 9.72 -21.11
C THR A 36 28.42 8.59 -20.64
N CYS A 37 27.52 8.13 -21.52
CA CYS A 37 26.65 7.00 -21.22
C CYS A 37 27.45 5.69 -21.18
N HIS A 38 27.53 5.09 -19.98
CA HIS A 38 28.13 3.77 -19.75
C HIS A 38 27.10 2.66 -20.01
N ALA A 39 26.74 2.46 -21.28
CA ALA A 39 25.68 1.54 -21.69
C ALA A 39 25.96 0.07 -21.28
N GLU A 40 27.21 -0.29 -21.05
CA GLU A 40 27.64 -1.57 -20.48
C GLU A 40 27.06 -1.82 -19.08
N ASN A 41 26.93 -0.79 -18.25
CA ASN A 41 26.34 -0.92 -16.91
C ASN A 41 24.83 -1.23 -17.01
N SER A 42 24.18 -0.76 -18.08
CA SER A 42 22.77 -1.04 -18.37
C SER A 42 22.49 -2.46 -18.88
N ARG A 43 23.51 -3.33 -18.98
CA ARG A 43 23.31 -4.73 -19.42
C ARG A 43 22.66 -5.63 -18.36
N ARG A 44 22.61 -5.18 -17.10
CA ARG A 44 21.99 -5.91 -15.97
C ARG A 44 20.95 -5.04 -15.25
N PRO A 45 19.83 -4.69 -15.92
CA PRO A 45 18.82 -3.84 -15.31
C PRO A 45 18.22 -4.51 -14.06
N LEU A 46 18.03 -3.73 -13.01
CA LEU A 46 17.38 -4.10 -11.76
C LEU A 46 15.87 -4.13 -11.90
N ALA A 47 15.31 -3.12 -12.57
CA ALA A 47 13.87 -2.94 -12.70
C ALA A 47 13.49 -2.42 -14.10
N ALA A 48 12.23 -2.58 -14.47
CA ALA A 48 11.66 -1.95 -15.66
C ALA A 48 10.21 -1.52 -15.39
N VAL A 49 9.68 -0.68 -16.28
CA VAL A 49 8.26 -0.28 -16.26
C VAL A 49 7.55 -0.91 -17.45
N LYS A 50 6.36 -1.46 -17.24
CA LYS A 50 5.58 -2.08 -18.32
C LYS A 50 4.91 -1.04 -19.22
N ALA A 51 4.40 0.02 -18.62
CA ALA A 51 3.78 1.15 -19.31
C ALA A 51 3.95 2.44 -18.49
N TRP A 52 3.63 3.57 -19.09
CA TRP A 52 3.62 4.87 -18.42
C TRP A 52 2.60 5.78 -19.10
N GLY A 53 2.22 6.85 -18.43
CA GLY A 53 1.25 7.78 -18.99
C GLY A 53 1.09 9.05 -18.18
N ILE A 54 0.30 9.95 -18.76
CA ILE A 54 -0.11 11.21 -18.14
C ILE A 54 -1.47 10.96 -17.46
N ILE A 55 -1.57 11.32 -16.19
CA ILE A 55 -2.88 11.41 -15.50
C ILE A 55 -3.60 12.64 -16.05
N GLN A 56 -4.93 12.61 -16.11
CA GLN A 56 -5.73 13.74 -16.60
C GLN A 56 -5.22 15.10 -16.04
N PRO A 57 -4.74 16.00 -16.93
CA PRO A 57 -4.25 17.31 -16.53
C PRO A 57 -5.30 18.14 -15.78
N ASN A 58 -4.81 18.96 -14.86
CA ASN A 58 -5.59 19.90 -14.05
C ASN A 58 -6.78 19.22 -13.34
N HIS A 59 -6.55 18.06 -12.74
CA HIS A 59 -7.57 17.26 -12.09
C HIS A 59 -7.01 16.50 -10.89
N GLU A 60 -6.81 17.20 -9.77
CA GLU A 60 -6.25 16.63 -8.53
C GLU A 60 -6.99 15.39 -8.00
N LYS A 61 -8.31 15.25 -8.27
CA LYS A 61 -9.02 14.01 -7.90
C LYS A 61 -8.48 12.78 -8.63
N HIS A 62 -8.05 12.89 -9.88
CA HIS A 62 -7.44 11.77 -10.60
C HIS A 62 -6.04 11.46 -10.07
N MET A 63 -5.28 12.46 -9.62
CA MET A 63 -4.04 12.24 -8.89
C MET A 63 -4.28 11.49 -7.58
N GLU A 64 -5.35 11.82 -6.84
CA GLU A 64 -5.70 11.13 -5.59
C GLU A 64 -5.99 9.64 -5.84
N LEU A 65 -6.75 9.35 -6.89
CA LEU A 65 -7.04 7.98 -7.33
C LEU A 65 -5.76 7.25 -7.78
N ALA A 66 -4.88 7.91 -8.51
CA ALA A 66 -3.63 7.32 -8.97
C ALA A 66 -2.69 7.00 -7.78
N ILE A 67 -2.52 7.89 -6.80
CA ILE A 67 -1.78 7.58 -5.57
C ILE A 67 -2.39 6.36 -4.87
N ARG A 68 -3.73 6.26 -4.83
CA ARG A 68 -4.43 5.20 -4.10
C ARG A 68 -4.30 3.82 -4.76
N TYR A 69 -4.37 3.75 -6.09
CA TYR A 69 -4.52 2.48 -6.82
C TYR A 69 -3.32 2.11 -7.69
N ILE A 70 -2.41 3.05 -7.95
CA ILE A 70 -1.25 2.85 -8.83
C ILE A 70 0.04 3.03 -8.01
N GLY A 71 0.22 4.18 -7.38
CA GLY A 71 1.42 4.50 -6.62
C GLY A 71 1.91 5.93 -6.88
N PRO A 72 3.19 6.21 -6.59
CA PRO A 72 3.76 7.56 -6.67
C PRO A 72 3.61 8.23 -8.05
N ILE A 73 3.43 9.54 -8.05
CA ILE A 73 3.22 10.36 -9.26
C ILE A 73 4.38 11.33 -9.42
N ALA A 74 5.04 11.30 -10.58
CA ALA A 74 5.98 12.34 -10.95
C ALA A 74 5.21 13.58 -11.40
N VAL A 75 5.48 14.72 -10.77
CA VAL A 75 4.80 16.00 -11.02
C VAL A 75 5.81 17.09 -11.31
N GLY A 76 5.40 18.08 -12.10
CA GLY A 76 6.14 19.33 -12.28
C GLY A 76 5.38 20.48 -11.63
N LEU A 77 6.11 21.41 -10.98
CA LEU A 77 5.55 22.63 -10.43
C LEU A 77 6.55 23.79 -10.53
N ASN A 78 6.09 25.01 -10.28
CA ASN A 78 6.97 26.17 -10.17
C ASN A 78 7.59 26.30 -8.77
N GLY A 79 8.83 25.84 -8.62
CA GLY A 79 9.56 25.85 -7.35
C GLY A 79 10.45 27.08 -7.14
N ALA A 80 10.32 28.13 -7.98
CA ALA A 80 11.22 29.28 -7.94
C ALA A 80 10.78 30.41 -6.97
N SER A 81 9.65 30.26 -6.29
CA SER A 81 9.22 31.25 -5.30
C SER A 81 10.13 31.21 -4.06
N ARG A 82 10.35 32.38 -3.44
CA ARG A 82 11.19 32.47 -2.24
C ARG A 82 10.65 31.62 -1.09
N SER A 83 9.33 31.59 -0.93
CA SER A 83 8.60 30.77 0.05
C SER A 83 8.78 29.28 -0.17
N PHE A 84 8.85 28.81 -1.43
CA PHE A 84 9.13 27.40 -1.72
C PHE A 84 10.60 27.08 -1.43
N LEU A 85 11.53 27.92 -1.90
CA LEU A 85 12.97 27.74 -1.66
C LEU A 85 13.31 27.67 -0.16
N SER A 86 12.67 28.52 0.66
CA SER A 86 12.88 28.55 2.12
C SER A 86 11.84 27.75 2.92
N TYR A 87 11.14 26.81 2.29
CA TYR A 87 10.16 25.97 2.99
C TYR A 87 10.84 25.12 4.08
N THR A 88 10.26 25.13 5.28
CA THR A 88 10.77 24.38 6.46
C THR A 88 9.70 23.52 7.12
N GLY A 89 8.42 23.73 6.80
CA GLY A 89 7.32 22.92 7.35
C GLY A 89 5.95 23.55 7.19
N GLY A 90 4.92 22.77 7.54
CA GLY A 90 3.51 23.13 7.40
C GLY A 90 2.95 22.81 6.02
N VAL A 91 1.67 23.12 5.79
CA VAL A 91 1.07 22.97 4.47
C VAL A 91 1.40 24.19 3.61
N PHE A 92 2.31 24.01 2.65
CA PHE A 92 2.68 25.01 1.66
C PHE A 92 1.46 25.43 0.83
N ASN A 93 1.17 26.72 0.82
CA ASN A 93 0.03 27.31 0.13
C ASN A 93 0.40 28.69 -0.41
N GLU A 94 0.75 28.76 -1.70
CA GLU A 94 1.07 30.01 -2.38
C GLU A 94 0.18 30.18 -3.64
N PRO A 95 -0.99 30.81 -3.51
CA PRO A 95 -1.91 31.00 -4.64
C PRO A 95 -1.35 31.90 -5.75
N SER A 96 -0.39 32.77 -5.43
CA SER A 96 0.28 33.68 -6.37
C SER A 96 1.40 33.02 -7.18
N CYS A 97 1.63 31.71 -6.97
CA CYS A 97 2.66 30.98 -7.67
C CYS A 97 2.42 31.04 -9.18
N LYS A 98 3.44 31.45 -9.94
CA LYS A 98 3.30 31.58 -11.40
C LYS A 98 3.11 30.19 -12.02
N ASN A 99 2.21 30.10 -13.01
CA ASN A 99 2.06 28.89 -13.80
C ASN A 99 3.31 28.61 -14.64
N GLY A 100 3.69 27.34 -14.78
CA GLY A 100 4.86 26.89 -15.54
C GLY A 100 5.82 26.06 -14.69
N ALA A 101 5.85 24.75 -14.93
CA ALA A 101 6.72 23.85 -14.20
C ALA A 101 8.20 24.10 -14.54
N ASN A 102 9.03 24.29 -13.51
CA ASN A 102 10.49 24.40 -13.62
C ASN A 102 11.23 23.44 -12.68
N HIS A 103 10.49 22.74 -11.82
CA HIS A 103 11.01 21.78 -10.87
C HIS A 103 10.14 20.53 -10.84
N ALA A 104 10.77 19.36 -10.70
CA ALA A 104 10.07 18.08 -10.63
C ALA A 104 10.12 17.51 -9.22
N LEU A 105 8.98 16.99 -8.75
CA LEU A 105 8.84 16.30 -7.47
C LEU A 105 8.18 14.94 -7.66
N LEU A 106 8.22 14.12 -6.61
CA LEU A 106 7.48 12.87 -6.55
C LEU A 106 6.40 12.95 -5.47
N VAL A 107 5.12 12.97 -5.85
CA VAL A 107 4.01 12.83 -4.91
C VAL A 107 3.94 11.37 -4.47
N VAL A 108 4.07 11.14 -3.17
CA VAL A 108 4.09 9.78 -2.56
C VAL A 108 2.86 9.50 -1.70
N GLY A 109 2.07 10.53 -1.39
CA GLY A 109 0.91 10.40 -0.53
C GLY A 109 0.04 11.65 -0.52
N TYR A 110 -1.04 11.59 0.23
CA TYR A 110 -1.88 12.73 0.56
C TYR A 110 -2.45 12.57 1.96
N GLY A 111 -2.80 13.69 2.58
CA GLY A 111 -3.39 13.73 3.90
C GLY A 111 -4.36 14.89 4.06
N GLN A 112 -4.85 15.02 5.28
CA GLN A 112 -5.65 16.16 5.70
C GLN A 112 -5.41 16.42 7.19
N GLU A 113 -5.48 17.68 7.58
CA GLU A 113 -5.37 18.12 8.97
C GLU A 113 -6.37 19.23 9.25
N VAL A 114 -6.78 19.36 10.52
CA VAL A 114 -7.62 20.47 10.97
C VAL A 114 -6.69 21.53 11.55
N THR A 115 -6.75 22.75 11.04
CA THR A 115 -5.95 23.87 11.55
C THR A 115 -6.40 24.24 12.96
N LYS A 116 -5.59 25.05 13.65
CA LYS A 116 -5.95 25.58 14.98
C LYS A 116 -7.27 26.37 14.95
N ASP A 117 -7.60 26.94 13.80
CA ASP A 117 -8.82 27.73 13.58
C ASP A 117 -10.02 26.86 13.16
N GLY A 118 -9.87 25.54 13.12
CA GLY A 118 -10.93 24.59 12.78
C GLY A 118 -11.12 24.32 11.29
N GLU A 119 -10.25 24.84 10.41
CA GLU A 119 -10.33 24.61 8.96
C GLU A 119 -9.74 23.24 8.59
N LEU A 120 -10.48 22.43 7.82
CA LEU A 120 -9.93 21.21 7.23
C LEU A 120 -9.05 21.55 6.01
N VAL A 121 -7.75 21.34 6.14
CA VAL A 121 -6.76 21.51 5.06
C VAL A 121 -6.34 20.15 4.53
N ARG A 122 -6.52 19.94 3.22
CA ARG A 122 -6.01 18.76 2.50
C ARG A 122 -4.66 19.08 1.88
N TYR A 123 -3.78 18.09 1.81
CA TYR A 123 -2.44 18.28 1.23
C TYR A 123 -1.94 17.03 0.50
N TRP A 124 -1.05 17.26 -0.46
CA TRP A 124 -0.15 16.26 -1.04
C TRP A 124 1.10 16.12 -0.17
N ILE A 125 1.68 14.94 -0.11
CA ILE A 125 3.01 14.69 0.45
C ILE A 125 3.93 14.44 -0.75
N ALA A 126 4.87 15.34 -0.99
CA ALA A 126 5.80 15.26 -2.12
C ALA A 126 7.24 15.20 -1.64
N ARG A 127 8.01 14.26 -2.18
CA ARG A 127 9.45 14.12 -1.96
C ARG A 127 10.21 15.05 -2.90
N ASN A 128 11.19 15.77 -2.35
CA ASN A 128 12.11 16.62 -3.09
C ASN A 128 13.49 15.96 -3.24
N SER A 129 14.34 16.53 -4.09
CA SER A 129 15.70 16.08 -4.40
C SER A 129 16.79 16.98 -3.79
N TRP A 130 16.44 17.85 -2.84
CA TRP A 130 17.37 18.82 -2.20
C TRP A 130 17.94 18.35 -0.87
N GLY A 131 17.89 17.05 -0.60
CA GLY A 131 18.38 16.45 0.64
C GLY A 131 17.46 16.63 1.84
N VAL A 132 17.81 15.99 2.96
CA VAL A 132 16.97 15.93 4.16
C VAL A 132 16.95 17.23 4.97
N GLY A 133 17.93 18.12 4.76
CA GLY A 133 17.99 19.41 5.45
C GLY A 133 16.99 20.46 4.94
N TRP A 134 16.26 20.16 3.87
CA TRP A 134 15.24 21.04 3.30
C TRP A 134 13.83 20.54 3.65
N GLY A 135 12.92 21.45 3.97
CA GLY A 135 11.53 21.12 4.27
C GLY A 135 11.37 20.18 5.48
N GLU A 136 10.42 19.26 5.37
CA GLU A 136 10.13 18.25 6.39
C GLU A 136 10.91 16.98 6.04
N ASP A 137 12.19 16.91 6.43
CA ASP A 137 13.11 15.81 6.14
C ASP A 137 13.23 15.49 4.63
N GLY A 138 13.28 16.53 3.79
CA GLY A 138 13.32 16.42 2.33
C GLY A 138 11.95 16.32 1.66
N TYR A 139 10.86 16.43 2.43
CA TYR A 139 9.48 16.43 1.93
C TYR A 139 8.83 17.80 2.05
N VAL A 140 7.77 17.99 1.29
CA VAL A 140 6.88 19.15 1.36
C VAL A 140 5.43 18.69 1.37
N ARG A 141 4.64 19.29 2.26
CA ARG A 141 3.18 19.16 2.23
C ARG A 141 2.60 20.31 1.42
N ILE A 142 2.00 20.03 0.27
CA ILE A 142 1.47 21.07 -0.64
C ILE A 142 -0.05 21.09 -0.54
N LYS A 143 -0.67 22.26 -0.35
CA LYS A 143 -2.14 22.38 -0.25
C LYS A 143 -2.79 21.77 -1.48
N ARG A 144 -3.75 20.90 -1.21
CA ARG A 144 -4.56 20.20 -2.21
C ARG A 144 -5.92 20.88 -2.31
N GLY A 145 -6.38 21.10 -3.52
CA GLY A 145 -7.65 21.73 -3.81
C GLY A 145 -8.85 20.84 -3.49
N ASN A 146 -9.98 21.17 -4.10
CA ASN A 146 -11.24 20.44 -3.95
C ASN A 146 -11.42 19.34 -5.01
N GLY A 147 -10.44 19.13 -5.89
CA GLY A 147 -10.47 18.10 -6.92
C GLY A 147 -11.32 18.43 -8.14
N ARG A 148 -11.74 19.68 -8.32
CA ARG A 148 -12.45 20.13 -9.53
C ARG A 148 -11.56 19.99 -10.76
N LYS A 149 -12.19 19.61 -11.87
CA LYS A 149 -11.55 19.58 -13.18
C LYS A 149 -11.23 21.01 -13.64
N GLY A 150 -10.06 21.19 -14.25
CA GLY A 150 -9.56 22.47 -14.73
C GLY A 150 -8.73 23.24 -13.70
N ASP A 151 -8.58 22.73 -12.46
CA ASP A 151 -7.72 23.33 -11.44
C ASP A 151 -6.27 22.84 -11.60
N PRO A 152 -5.30 23.73 -11.89
CA PRO A 152 -3.90 23.34 -12.02
C PRO A 152 -3.25 22.96 -10.68
N GLY A 153 -3.93 23.21 -9.55
CA GLY A 153 -3.38 23.03 -8.21
C GLY A 153 -2.32 24.08 -7.88
N ILE A 154 -1.84 24.07 -6.64
CA ILE A 154 -0.79 25.01 -6.19
C ILE A 154 0.45 24.86 -7.07
N CYS A 155 0.95 25.99 -7.57
CA CYS A 155 2.11 26.06 -8.45
C CYS A 155 2.04 25.21 -9.73
N GLY A 156 0.85 24.79 -10.17
CA GLY A 156 0.68 23.96 -11.36
C GLY A 156 1.00 22.48 -11.15
N ILE A 157 1.03 21.99 -9.90
CA ILE A 157 1.37 20.60 -9.58
C ILE A 157 0.50 19.56 -10.32
N SER A 158 -0.73 19.92 -10.69
CA SER A 158 -1.66 19.04 -11.42
C SER A 158 -1.60 19.23 -12.94
N THR A 159 -0.73 20.08 -13.49
CA THR A 159 -0.71 20.37 -14.94
C THR A 159 -0.18 19.21 -15.76
N ASN A 160 0.92 18.57 -15.36
CA ASN A 160 1.50 17.43 -16.08
C ASN A 160 1.86 16.24 -15.16
N PRO A 161 0.89 15.70 -14.38
CA PRO A 161 1.13 14.54 -13.54
C PRO A 161 1.33 13.28 -14.38
N SER A 162 2.38 12.51 -14.09
CA SER A 162 2.75 11.31 -14.84
C SER A 162 3.06 10.12 -13.93
N VAL A 163 2.77 8.92 -14.42
CA VAL A 163 2.92 7.68 -13.66
C VAL A 163 3.61 6.60 -14.48
N ALA A 164 4.40 5.79 -13.80
CA ALA A 164 4.82 4.48 -14.29
C ALA A 164 3.81 3.41 -13.86
N LEU A 165 3.58 2.43 -14.72
CA LEU A 165 2.60 1.35 -14.53
C LEU A 165 3.30 0.00 -14.64
N GLY A 166 2.99 -0.90 -13.71
CA GLY A 166 3.51 -2.27 -13.72
C GLY A 166 5.03 -2.30 -13.62
N GLY A 167 5.59 -1.66 -12.58
CA GLY A 167 7.00 -1.80 -12.24
C GLY A 167 7.31 -3.27 -11.95
N MET A 168 8.37 -3.80 -12.56
CA MET A 168 8.81 -5.18 -12.42
C MET A 168 10.27 -5.19 -11.99
N LEU A 169 10.59 -5.94 -10.94
CA LEU A 169 11.97 -6.29 -10.64
C LEU A 169 12.41 -7.37 -11.63
N LEU A 170 13.52 -7.12 -12.32
CA LEU A 170 14.11 -8.02 -13.31
C LEU A 170 15.18 -8.92 -12.68
N ARG A 171 15.76 -8.48 -11.55
CA ARG A 171 16.60 -9.29 -10.68
C ARG A 171 15.79 -9.78 -9.48
N GLY A 172 16.00 -11.03 -9.08
CA GLY A 172 15.36 -11.58 -7.89
C GLY A 172 15.90 -10.92 -6.62
N GLU A 173 15.10 -10.87 -5.55
CA GLU A 173 15.50 -10.34 -4.24
C GLU A 173 16.81 -10.98 -3.72
N ALA A 174 17.07 -12.24 -4.09
CA ALA A 174 18.31 -12.95 -3.78
C ALA A 174 19.56 -12.40 -4.50
N ASP A 175 19.42 -11.89 -5.73
CA ASP A 175 20.54 -11.28 -6.48
C ASP A 175 20.89 -9.88 -5.94
N ILE A 176 19.86 -9.14 -5.51
CA ILE A 176 20.00 -7.80 -4.90
C ILE A 176 20.70 -7.91 -3.53
N LEU A 177 20.31 -8.90 -2.72
CA LEU A 177 20.87 -9.14 -1.39
C LEU A 177 22.24 -9.83 -1.40
N GLN A 178 22.70 -10.34 -2.55
CA GLN A 178 24.01 -10.99 -2.68
C GLN A 178 25.12 -9.99 -3.04
N GLU A 179 24.80 -8.89 -3.73
CA GLU A 179 25.75 -7.81 -4.02
C GLU A 179 25.93 -6.83 -2.82
N GLU A 180 24.92 -6.63 -1.97
CA GLU A 180 25.07 -5.94 -0.67
C GLU A 180 25.72 -6.81 0.44
N GLY A 181 26.00 -8.07 0.13
CA GLY A 181 26.37 -9.13 1.07
C GLY A 181 27.84 -9.22 1.48
N LEU A 182 28.65 -8.18 1.29
CA LEU A 182 30.03 -8.16 1.79
C LEU A 182 30.27 -7.28 3.00
N HIS A 183 29.29 -6.51 3.51
CA HIS A 183 29.50 -5.77 4.77
C HIS A 183 28.30 -5.54 5.72
N LEU A 184 27.12 -6.12 5.50
CA LEU A 184 26.04 -6.03 6.50
C LEU A 184 25.77 -7.36 7.20
N GLN A 185 26.22 -7.42 8.45
CA GLN A 185 25.82 -8.40 9.45
C GLN A 185 24.29 -8.59 9.39
N ARG A 186 23.84 -9.74 8.87
CA ARG A 186 22.45 -10.22 9.02
C ARG A 186 22.16 -10.46 10.50
N ASN A 187 21.75 -9.42 11.20
CA ASN A 187 21.08 -9.54 12.47
C ASN A 187 19.61 -9.89 12.21
N PHE A 188 19.35 -11.19 12.22
CA PHE A 188 18.18 -11.86 12.83
C PHE A 188 16.85 -11.09 12.93
N GLU A 189 15.89 -11.39 12.04
CA GLU A 189 14.44 -11.45 12.36
C GLU A 189 13.67 -12.43 11.42
N ASP A 190 14.24 -13.57 11.02
CA ASP A 190 13.42 -14.63 10.39
C ASP A 190 12.72 -15.44 11.52
N PRO A 191 11.38 -15.39 11.65
CA PRO A 191 10.64 -16.07 12.71
C PRO A 191 10.80 -17.59 12.67
N VAL A 192 10.99 -18.16 11.47
CA VAL A 192 11.19 -19.60 11.26
C VAL A 192 12.58 -20.00 11.74
N TYR A 193 13.58 -19.17 11.48
CA TYR A 193 14.94 -19.39 11.99
C TYR A 193 15.02 -19.26 13.52
N LEU A 194 14.35 -18.24 14.09
CA LEU A 194 14.24 -18.04 15.53
C LEU A 194 13.54 -19.23 16.23
N TYR A 195 12.46 -19.74 15.62
CA TYR A 195 11.75 -20.92 16.13
C TYR A 195 12.61 -22.19 16.02
N CYS A 196 13.21 -22.47 14.86
CA CYS A 196 14.12 -23.59 14.64
C CYS A 196 15.28 -23.62 15.64
N SER A 197 15.86 -22.44 15.92
CA SER A 197 16.92 -22.26 16.90
C SER A 197 16.46 -22.63 18.32
N ARG A 198 15.25 -22.22 18.71
CA ARG A 198 14.67 -22.56 20.03
C ARG A 198 14.34 -24.03 20.20
N VAL A 199 13.96 -24.74 19.14
CA VAL A 199 13.62 -26.18 19.20
C VAL A 199 14.82 -27.10 18.93
N GLY A 200 16.04 -26.55 18.83
CA GLY A 200 17.27 -27.34 18.69
C GLY A 200 17.48 -27.96 17.30
N LEU A 201 16.73 -27.52 16.28
CA LEU A 201 16.89 -27.99 14.90
C LEU A 201 18.03 -27.22 14.20
N ALA A 202 19.27 -27.52 14.61
CA ALA A 202 20.46 -26.72 14.30
C ALA A 202 21.17 -27.08 12.97
N ARG A 203 20.47 -27.59 11.94
CA ARG A 203 21.05 -27.62 10.58
C ARG A 203 20.60 -26.39 9.82
N ARG A 204 21.46 -25.35 9.84
CA ARG A 204 21.26 -24.05 9.14
C ARG A 204 20.70 -24.21 7.73
N SER A 205 21.13 -25.23 6.99
CA SER A 205 20.68 -25.49 5.61
C SER A 205 19.22 -25.95 5.49
N ALA A 206 18.70 -26.72 6.45
CA ALA A 206 17.33 -27.23 6.39
C ALA A 206 16.31 -26.14 6.75
N CYS A 207 16.57 -25.35 7.81
CA CYS A 207 15.68 -24.27 8.20
C CYS A 207 15.70 -23.09 7.23
N LEU A 208 16.84 -22.76 6.61
CA LEU A 208 16.89 -21.77 5.54
C LEU A 208 16.10 -22.24 4.30
N ARG A 209 16.21 -23.52 3.93
CA ARG A 209 15.41 -24.11 2.84
C ARG A 209 13.92 -24.12 3.16
N LEU A 210 13.55 -24.41 4.41
CA LEU A 210 12.16 -24.40 4.85
C LEU A 210 11.58 -22.98 4.86
N GLY A 211 12.36 -22.00 5.35
CA GLY A 211 11.99 -20.58 5.32
C GLY A 211 11.80 -20.07 3.90
N GLY A 212 12.73 -20.41 2.98
CA GLY A 212 12.61 -20.10 1.56
C GLY A 212 11.37 -20.74 0.92
N TRP A 213 11.14 -22.04 1.16
CA TRP A 213 9.96 -22.74 0.65
C TRP A 213 8.65 -22.14 1.17
N LEU A 214 8.59 -21.80 2.46
CA LEU A 214 7.43 -21.14 3.07
C LEU A 214 7.18 -19.75 2.48
N PHE A 215 8.24 -19.01 2.18
CA PHE A 215 8.14 -17.71 1.53
C PHE A 215 7.62 -17.84 0.08
N ASP A 216 8.20 -18.76 -0.69
CA ASP A 216 7.82 -19.04 -2.08
C ASP A 216 6.37 -19.55 -2.19
N HIS A 217 5.86 -20.21 -1.14
CA HIS A 217 4.52 -20.83 -1.14
C HIS A 217 3.56 -20.17 -0.14
N ARG A 218 3.85 -18.93 0.28
CA ARG A 218 3.08 -18.17 1.29
C ARG A 218 1.58 -18.11 1.01
N ALA A 219 1.19 -18.02 -0.27
CA ALA A 219 -0.22 -17.97 -0.66
C ALA A 219 -0.96 -19.30 -0.36
N ILE A 220 -0.30 -20.44 -0.56
CA ILE A 220 -0.85 -21.77 -0.26
C ILE A 220 -0.97 -21.93 1.25
N VAL A 221 0.07 -21.55 2.00
CA VAL A 221 0.07 -21.64 3.47
C VAL A 221 -1.02 -20.77 4.08
N ILE A 222 -1.16 -19.52 3.64
CA ILE A 222 -2.24 -18.62 4.09
C ILE A 222 -3.61 -19.20 3.74
N GLY A 223 -3.75 -19.80 2.55
CA GLY A 223 -5.00 -20.46 2.13
C GLY A 223 -5.38 -21.63 3.04
N VAL A 224 -4.44 -22.52 3.37
CA VAL A 224 -4.68 -23.68 4.24
C VAL A 224 -4.98 -23.25 5.68
N VAL A 225 -4.22 -22.30 6.22
CA VAL A 225 -4.47 -21.76 7.58
C VAL A 225 -5.80 -21.03 7.64
N GLY A 226 -6.15 -20.25 6.62
CA GLY A 226 -7.44 -19.58 6.49
C GLY A 226 -8.60 -20.57 6.47
N LEU A 227 -8.48 -21.65 5.70
CA LEU A 227 -9.49 -22.71 5.65
C LEU A 227 -9.65 -23.42 7.00
N ALA A 228 -8.55 -23.73 7.68
CA ALA A 228 -8.58 -24.33 9.01
C ALA A 228 -9.26 -23.42 10.05
N CYS A 229 -8.93 -22.12 10.05
CA CYS A 229 -9.58 -21.12 10.90
C CYS A 229 -11.09 -21.02 10.62
N MET A 230 -11.49 -21.04 9.34
CA MET A 230 -12.90 -21.03 8.95
C MET A 230 -13.65 -22.27 9.45
N ILE A 231 -13.05 -23.46 9.34
CA ILE A 231 -13.66 -24.70 9.84
C ILE A 231 -13.82 -24.63 11.37
N LEU A 232 -12.82 -24.13 12.09
CA LEU A 232 -12.87 -23.98 13.55
C LEU A 232 -13.94 -22.98 13.99
N THR A 233 -14.10 -21.85 13.30
CA THR A 233 -15.15 -20.87 13.61
C THR A 233 -16.55 -21.40 13.31
N LEU A 234 -16.73 -22.14 12.21
CA LEU A 234 -18.01 -22.81 11.91
C LEU A 234 -18.35 -23.87 12.96
N PHE A 235 -17.36 -24.61 13.45
CA PHE A 235 -17.57 -25.61 14.50
C PHE A 235 -17.98 -24.97 15.84
N THR A 236 -17.36 -23.86 16.25
CA THR A 236 -17.74 -23.14 17.47
C THR A 236 -19.12 -22.51 17.35
N LEU A 237 -19.46 -21.93 16.19
CA LEU A 237 -20.81 -21.43 15.90
C LEU A 237 -21.86 -22.54 15.95
N SER A 238 -21.54 -23.73 15.41
CA SER A 238 -22.41 -24.91 15.49
C SER A 238 -22.66 -25.37 16.93
N ILE A 239 -21.64 -25.33 17.80
CA ILE A 239 -21.79 -25.65 19.23
C ILE A 239 -22.65 -24.59 19.93
N ASP A 240 -22.40 -23.31 19.69
CA ASP A 240 -23.18 -22.23 20.31
C ASP A 240 -24.65 -22.28 19.86
N TYR A 241 -24.89 -22.52 18.57
CA TYR A 241 -26.24 -22.73 18.03
C TYR A 241 -26.96 -23.89 18.74
N ARG A 242 -26.30 -25.05 18.89
CA ARG A 242 -26.86 -26.20 19.62
C ARG A 242 -27.20 -25.87 21.07
N ARG A 243 -26.34 -25.13 21.77
CA ARG A 243 -26.58 -24.70 23.16
C ARG A 243 -27.75 -23.73 23.27
N ARG A 244 -27.85 -22.74 22.37
CA ARG A 244 -28.98 -21.80 22.35
C ARG A 244 -30.30 -22.50 22.05
N ARG A 245 -30.30 -23.44 21.10
CA ARG A 245 -31.46 -24.27 20.78
C ARG A 245 -31.94 -25.08 21.99
N GLN A 246 -31.02 -25.70 22.75
CA GLN A 246 -31.40 -26.40 23.99
C GLN A 246 -32.05 -25.47 25.02
N ARG A 247 -31.46 -24.30 25.28
CA ARG A 247 -32.07 -23.31 26.20
C ARG A 247 -33.45 -22.84 25.74
N TYR A 248 -33.64 -22.68 24.43
CA TYR A 248 -34.95 -22.32 23.87
C TYR A 248 -35.98 -23.42 24.14
N LEU A 249 -35.62 -24.68 23.87
CA LEU A 249 -36.49 -25.84 24.11
C LEU A 249 -36.82 -25.99 25.61
N GLU A 250 -35.84 -25.83 26.51
CA GLU A 250 -36.08 -25.85 27.96
C GLU A 250 -37.03 -24.74 28.43
N LYS A 251 -36.88 -23.52 27.90
CA LYS A 251 -37.79 -22.41 28.20
C LYS A 251 -39.19 -22.69 27.67
N ARG A 252 -39.32 -23.27 26.48
CA ARG A 252 -40.60 -23.67 25.89
C ARG A 252 -41.28 -24.76 26.74
N GLU A 253 -40.54 -25.79 27.17
CA GLU A 253 -41.07 -26.81 28.08
C GLU A 253 -41.52 -26.24 29.42
N LYS A 254 -40.74 -25.34 30.03
CA LYS A 254 -41.13 -24.68 31.29
C LYS A 254 -42.43 -23.89 31.13
N ARG A 255 -42.58 -23.15 30.03
CA ARG A 255 -43.83 -22.42 29.72
C ARG A 255 -45.01 -23.37 29.55
N LEU A 256 -44.81 -24.48 28.83
CA LEU A 256 -45.85 -25.50 28.65
C LEU A 256 -46.22 -26.19 29.97
N ARG A 257 -45.26 -26.48 30.85
CA ARG A 257 -45.53 -27.01 32.21
C ARG A 257 -46.33 -26.03 33.06
N VAL A 258 -45.94 -24.76 33.10
CA VAL A 258 -46.68 -23.72 33.83
C VAL A 258 -48.11 -23.59 33.28
N SER A 259 -48.28 -23.61 31.95
CA SER A 259 -49.62 -23.60 31.33
C SER A 259 -50.46 -24.80 31.75
N ARG A 260 -49.89 -26.01 31.80
CA ARG A 260 -50.58 -27.22 32.28
C ARG A 260 -50.90 -27.17 33.78
N THR A 261 -50.02 -26.62 34.61
CA THR A 261 -50.30 -26.44 36.06
C THR A 261 -51.42 -25.45 36.30
N VAL A 262 -51.53 -24.39 35.49
CA VAL A 262 -52.61 -23.40 35.57
C VAL A 262 -53.94 -23.95 35.04
N GLN A 263 -53.91 -24.87 34.06
CA GLN A 263 -55.12 -25.47 33.48
C GLN A 263 -55.59 -26.78 34.13
N GLY A 264 -54.83 -27.37 35.05
CA GLY A 264 -55.31 -28.48 35.89
C GLY A 264 -55.59 -29.80 35.16
N GLU A 265 -54.81 -30.15 34.12
CA GLU A 265 -55.03 -31.40 33.35
C GLU A 265 -53.83 -32.35 33.35
N ASN A 266 -54.07 -33.58 33.82
CA ASN A 266 -53.20 -34.75 33.67
C ASN A 266 -53.55 -35.50 32.37
N THR A 267 -52.83 -35.24 31.27
CA THR A 267 -52.81 -36.14 30.10
C THR A 267 -51.55 -35.93 29.25
N PRO A 268 -50.88 -37.01 28.76
CA PRO A 268 -49.59 -36.90 28.09
C PRO A 268 -49.77 -36.51 26.61
N LEU A 269 -48.89 -35.62 26.11
CA LEU A 269 -48.90 -35.24 24.69
C LEU A 269 -48.00 -36.19 23.90
N LEU A 270 -48.60 -36.85 22.90
CA LEU A 270 -47.90 -37.43 21.76
C LEU A 270 -47.01 -36.37 21.11
N LEU A 271 -45.78 -36.78 20.78
CA LEU A 271 -44.88 -36.07 19.89
C LEU A 271 -45.46 -36.17 18.48
N ASP A 272 -45.96 -35.06 17.94
CA ASP A 272 -46.11 -34.91 16.49
C ASP A 272 -45.10 -33.88 16.00
N ASP A 273 -44.19 -34.39 15.16
CA ASP A 273 -43.22 -33.66 14.36
C ASP A 273 -43.96 -32.73 13.40
N ALA A 274 -43.84 -31.42 13.61
CA ALA A 274 -44.26 -30.43 12.63
C ALA A 274 -43.02 -29.73 12.05
N ASN A 275 -42.66 -30.17 10.85
CA ASN A 275 -42.03 -29.36 9.81
C ASN A 275 -42.67 -27.98 9.80
N GLU A 276 -41.89 -26.92 10.05
CA GLU A 276 -42.29 -25.58 9.63
C GLU A 276 -41.13 -24.91 8.89
N GLU A 277 -41.47 -24.67 7.63
CA GLU A 277 -40.77 -24.04 6.52
C GLU A 277 -40.42 -22.59 6.87
N TYR A 278 -39.17 -22.18 6.64
CA TYR A 278 -38.72 -20.80 6.83
C TYR A 278 -39.14 -19.93 5.62
N PRO A 279 -39.71 -18.73 5.82
CA PRO A 279 -39.99 -17.83 4.72
C PRO A 279 -38.71 -17.14 4.23
N HIS A 280 -38.51 -17.21 2.91
CA HIS A 280 -37.49 -16.48 2.16
C HIS A 280 -37.70 -14.96 2.28
N TYR A 281 -36.63 -14.24 2.65
CA TYR A 281 -36.53 -12.80 2.47
C TYR A 281 -35.97 -12.52 1.07
N THR A 282 -36.79 -11.88 0.22
CA THR A 282 -36.35 -11.13 -0.97
C THR A 282 -35.88 -9.75 -0.57
#